data_AF-A0A081DGG9-F1
#
_entry.id   AF-A0A081DGG9-F1
#
_cell.length_a   1.000
_cell.length_b   1.000
_cell.length_c   1.000
_cell.angle_alpha   90.00
_cell.angle_beta   90.00
_cell.angle_gamma   90.00
#
_symmetry.space_group_name_H-M   'P 1'
#
loop_
_entity.id
_entity.type
_entity.pdbx_description
1 polymer ?
#
loop_
_entity_poly.entity_id
_entity_poly.type
_entity_poly.pdbx_seq_one_letter_code
_entity_poly.pdbx_strand_id
1 'polypeptide(L)'
;MEPLNHPMVWQGMGMVIGVYGLGYWWASYNPMRHWPIVAVGFLGKIFGPLGFIFNYLQDVVPFEFSYTLITNDFIWWIPFFLILKKVHTDYKWRLT
;
A
#
# COMPACT_ATOMS: atom_id res chain seq x y z
N MET A 1 -6.02 4.20 30.05
CA MET A 1 -6.36 4.91 28.80
C MET A 1 -7.52 4.15 28.19
N GLU A 2 -8.69 4.78 27.99
CA GLU A 2 -9.75 4.11 27.24
C GLU A 2 -9.19 3.73 25.86
N PRO A 3 -9.29 2.47 25.43
CA PRO A 3 -8.83 2.08 24.11
C PRO A 3 -9.59 2.92 23.07
N LEU A 4 -8.86 3.46 22.09
CA LEU A 4 -9.42 4.21 20.96
C LEU A 4 -10.48 3.34 20.25
N ASN A 5 -11.73 3.49 20.67
CA ASN A 5 -12.86 2.71 20.21
C ASN A 5 -13.54 3.47 19.07
N HIS A 6 -12.89 3.49 17.91
CA HIS A 6 -13.48 3.96 16.66
C HIS A 6 -13.85 2.77 15.76
N PRO A 7 -14.78 1.88 16.18
CA PRO A 7 -15.12 0.68 15.41
C PRO A 7 -15.62 1.02 14.00
N MET A 8 -16.31 2.16 13.84
CA MET A 8 -16.75 2.64 12.52
C MET A 8 -15.58 2.95 11.57
N VAL A 9 -14.49 3.53 12.08
CA VAL A 9 -13.29 3.82 11.29
C VAL A 9 -12.59 2.51 10.89
N TRP A 10 -12.49 1.57 11.82
CA TRP A 10 -11.91 0.25 11.55
C TRP A 10 -12.73 -0.57 10.55
N GLN A 11 -14.07 -0.54 10.65
CA GLN A 11 -14.96 -1.20 9.71
C GLN A 11 -14.87 -0.59 8.31
N GLY A 12 -14.87 0.75 8.21
CA GLY A 12 -14.71 1.46 6.94
C GLY A 12 -13.36 1.15 6.29
N MET A 13 -12.26 1.22 7.07
CA MET A 13 -10.93 0.90 6.58
C MET A 13 -10.83 -0.58 6.14
N GLY A 14 -11.39 -1.50 6.92
CA GLY A 14 -11.43 -2.93 6.59
C GLY A 14 -12.17 -3.23 5.30
N MET A 15 -13.32 -2.58 5.06
CA MET A 15 -14.06 -2.71 3.80
C MET A 15 -13.24 -2.23 2.61
N VAL A 16 -12.61 -1.05 2.72
CA VAL A 16 -11.77 -0.48 1.67
C VAL A 16 -10.58 -1.41 1.37
N ILE A 17 -9.88 -1.89 2.40
CA ILE A 17 -8.77 -2.85 2.25
C ILE A 17 -9.26 -4.14 1.60
N GLY A 18 -10.43 -4.64 1.96
CA GLY A 18 -11.02 -5.85 1.37
C GLY A 18 -11.26 -5.71 -0.14
N VAL A 19 -11.82 -4.59 -0.58
CA VAL A 19 -12.03 -4.31 -2.01
C VAL A 19 -10.69 -4.16 -2.75
N TYR A 20 -9.70 -3.47 -2.15
CA TYR A 20 -8.35 -3.41 -2.72
C TYR A 20 -7.70 -4.80 -2.84
N GLY A 21 -7.95 -5.70 -1.88
CA GLY A 21 -7.51 -7.09 -1.93
C GLY A 21 -8.00 -7.82 -3.17
N LEU A 22 -9.27 -7.64 -3.54
CA LEU A 22 -9.83 -8.19 -4.79
C LEU A 22 -9.13 -7.60 -6.02
N GLY A 23 -8.86 -6.28 -6.00
CA GLY A 23 -8.09 -5.60 -7.03
C GLY A 23 -6.70 -6.20 -7.24
N TYR A 24 -5.97 -6.50 -6.16
CA TYR A 24 -4.67 -7.17 -6.25
C TYR A 24 -4.78 -8.62 -6.70
N TRP A 25 -5.83 -9.33 -6.29
CA TRP A 25 -6.06 -10.69 -6.77
C TRP A 25 -6.22 -10.70 -8.30
N TRP A 26 -7.07 -9.85 -8.87
CA TRP A 26 -7.18 -9.75 -10.33
C TRP A 26 -5.89 -9.28 -11.00
N ALA A 27 -5.17 -8.34 -10.37
CA ALA A 27 -3.88 -7.90 -10.88
C ALA A 27 -2.82 -9.02 -10.86
N SER A 28 -2.91 -9.99 -9.94
CA SER A 28 -1.93 -11.08 -9.87
C SER A 28 -1.92 -11.96 -11.14
N TYR A 29 -3.06 -12.13 -11.81
CA TYR A 29 -3.17 -12.91 -13.04
C TYR A 29 -2.61 -12.19 -14.27
N ASN A 30 -2.72 -10.85 -14.31
CA ASN A 30 -2.13 -10.05 -15.36
C ASN A 30 -1.75 -8.66 -14.84
N PRO A 31 -0.56 -8.54 -14.20
CA PRO A 31 -0.16 -7.30 -13.53
C PRO A 31 0.22 -6.19 -14.50
N MET A 32 0.59 -6.56 -15.73
CA MET A 32 0.95 -5.59 -16.78
C MET A 32 -0.29 -4.88 -17.33
N ARG A 33 -1.41 -5.60 -17.50
CA ARG A 33 -2.68 -5.00 -17.94
C ARG A 33 -3.33 -4.19 -16.82
N HIS A 34 -3.29 -4.69 -15.59
CA HIS A 34 -3.86 -4.04 -14.42
C HIS A 34 -2.82 -3.16 -13.69
N TRP A 35 -1.87 -2.58 -14.42
CA TRP A 35 -0.85 -1.74 -13.82
C TRP A 35 -1.40 -0.53 -13.03
N PRO A 36 -2.58 0.06 -13.32
CA PRO A 36 -3.07 1.19 -12.52
C PRO A 36 -3.36 0.81 -11.07
N ILE A 37 -3.94 -0.36 -10.81
CA ILE A 37 -4.20 -0.81 -9.42
C ILE A 37 -2.88 -1.14 -8.70
N VAL A 38 -1.89 -1.67 -9.43
CA VAL A 38 -0.53 -1.90 -8.94
C VAL A 38 0.15 -0.57 -8.59
N ALA A 39 -0.02 0.48 -9.40
CA ALA A 39 0.52 1.81 -9.17
C ALA A 39 -0.12 2.49 -7.95
N VAL A 40 -1.45 2.44 -7.83
CA VAL A 40 -2.16 2.92 -6.63
C VAL A 40 -1.66 2.19 -5.38
N GLY A 41 -1.43 0.88 -5.49
CA GLY A 41 -0.85 0.10 -4.41
C GLY A 41 0.53 0.53 -4.00
N PHE A 42 1.42 0.72 -4.97
CA PHE A 42 2.77 1.21 -4.73
C PHE A 42 2.78 2.59 -4.05
N LEU A 43 1.93 3.50 -4.50
CA LEU A 43 1.76 4.81 -3.85
C LEU A 43 1.31 4.67 -2.40
N GLY A 44 0.33 3.80 -2.13
CA GLY A 44 -0.09 3.49 -0.75
C GLY A 44 1.07 3.01 0.13
N LYS A 45 1.94 2.16 -0.42
CA LYS A 45 3.14 1.66 0.28
C LYS A 45 4.22 2.72 0.49
N ILE A 46 4.24 3.82 -0.29
CA ILE A 46 5.15 4.95 -0.06
C ILE A 46 4.57 5.91 0.98
N PHE A 47 3.27 6.20 0.89
CA PHE A 47 2.61 7.12 1.81
C PHE A 47 2.46 6.57 3.22
N GLY A 48 2.38 5.24 3.41
CA GLY A 48 2.38 4.60 4.73
C GLY A 48 3.61 4.98 5.58
N PRO A 49 4.83 4.67 5.12
CA PRO A 49 6.07 5.08 5.78
C PRO A 49 6.22 6.59 5.95
N LEU A 50 5.81 7.40 4.97
CA LEU A 50 5.84 8.85 5.12
C LEU A 50 4.92 9.34 6.23
N GLY A 51 3.69 8.81 6.32
CA GLY A 51 2.77 9.10 7.40
C GLY A 51 3.31 8.65 8.76
N PHE A 52 3.96 7.47 8.81
CA PHE A 52 4.62 7.00 10.03
C PHE A 52 5.76 7.93 10.47
N ILE A 53 6.65 8.33 9.55
CA ILE A 53 7.76 9.25 9.85
C ILE A 53 7.21 10.58 10.38
N PHE A 54 6.16 11.13 9.75
CA PHE A 54 5.54 12.37 10.21
C PHE A 54 5.00 12.25 11.64
N ASN A 55 4.28 11.17 11.95
CA ASN A 55 3.73 10.94 13.29
C ASN A 55 4.81 10.59 14.33
N TYR A 56 5.89 9.92 13.91
CA TYR A 56 7.06 9.65 14.75
C TYR A 56 7.78 10.95 15.14
N LEU A 57 7.96 11.87 14.19
CA LEU A 57 8.53 13.20 14.46
C LEU A 57 7.66 14.08 15.37
N GLN A 58 6.37 13.74 15.50
CA GLN A 58 5.43 14.41 16.41
C GLN A 58 5.32 13.71 17.77
N ASP A 59 6.17 12.71 18.06
CA ASP A 59 6.14 11.88 19.27
C ASP A 59 4.79 11.18 19.53
N VAL A 60 3.97 10.99 18.48
CA VAL A 60 2.64 10.37 18.57
C VAL A 60 2.73 8.84 18.52
N VAL A 61 3.75 8.31 17.83
CA VAL A 61 3.86 6.86 17.56
C VAL A 61 5.22 6.33 18.04
N PRO A 62 5.25 5.19 18.77
CA PRO A 62 6.50 4.56 19.22
C PRO A 62 7.34 4.03 18.05
N PHE A 63 8.67 4.03 18.20
CA PHE A 63 9.59 3.52 17.17
C PHE A 63 9.37 2.03 16.88
N GLU A 64 8.87 1.26 17.85
CA GLU A 64 8.56 -0.16 17.72
C GLU A 64 7.53 -0.44 16.62
N PHE A 65 6.71 0.54 16.26
CA PHE A 65 5.76 0.37 15.15
C PHE A 65 6.49 0.20 13.80
N SER A 66 7.74 0.66 13.67
CA SER A 66 8.57 0.51 12.47
C SER A 66 8.75 -0.95 12.02
N TYR A 67 8.75 -1.91 12.95
CA TYR A 67 8.81 -3.34 12.62
C TYR A 67 7.62 -3.78 11.76
N THR A 68 6.45 -3.19 11.96
CA THR A 68 5.25 -3.49 11.17
C THR A 68 5.34 -2.93 9.75
N LEU A 69 6.00 -1.78 9.56
CA LEU A 69 6.21 -1.18 8.24
C LEU A 69 7.16 -1.98 7.34
N ILE A 70 8.07 -2.75 7.92
CA ILE A 70 8.98 -3.61 7.15
C ILE A 70 8.20 -4.65 6.36
N THR A 71 7.35 -5.41 7.03
CA THR A 71 6.56 -6.48 6.40
C THR A 71 5.35 -5.94 5.65
N ASN A 72 4.79 -4.81 6.09
CA ASN A 72 3.63 -4.21 5.45
C ASN A 72 4.00 -3.45 4.17
N ASP A 73 5.10 -2.70 4.16
CA ASP A 73 5.42 -1.75 3.09
C ASP A 73 6.75 -2.02 2.41
N PHE A 74 7.86 -2.02 3.14
CA PHE A 74 9.19 -2.00 2.53
C PHE A 74 9.50 -3.23 1.66
N ILE A 75 9.09 -4.43 2.08
CA ILE A 75 9.29 -5.65 1.28
C ILE A 75 8.55 -5.56 -0.06
N TRP A 76 7.38 -4.90 -0.08
CA TRP A 76 6.53 -4.81 -1.26
C TRP A 76 6.98 -3.75 -2.26
N TRP A 77 7.84 -2.81 -1.86
CA TRP A 77 8.38 -1.81 -2.78
C TRP A 77 9.11 -2.44 -3.97
N ILE A 78 9.85 -3.52 -3.71
CA ILE A 78 10.62 -4.24 -4.74
C ILE A 78 9.71 -4.82 -5.82
N PRO A 79 8.74 -5.72 -5.52
CA PRO A 79 7.88 -6.30 -6.55
C PRO A 79 7.03 -5.25 -7.27
N PHE A 80 6.47 -4.27 -6.55
CA PHE A 80 5.69 -3.20 -7.17
C PHE A 80 6.54 -2.37 -8.14
N PHE A 81 7.75 -1.99 -7.73
CA PHE A 81 8.66 -1.24 -8.58
C PHE A 81 9.05 -2.03 -9.83
N LEU A 82 9.35 -3.32 -9.70
CA LEU A 82 9.71 -4.17 -10.85
C LEU A 82 8.56 -4.29 -11.86
N ILE A 83 7.33 -4.45 -11.38
CA ILE A 83 6.14 -4.51 -12.24
C ILE A 83 5.96 -3.17 -12.97
N LEU A 84 6.00 -2.04 -12.25
CA LEU A 84 5.83 -0.72 -12.85
C LEU A 84 6.96 -0.36 -13.82
N LYS A 85 8.20 -0.75 -13.50
CA LYS A 85 9.35 -0.59 -14.41
C LYS A 85 9.11 -1.35 -15.71
N LYS A 86 8.61 -2.58 -15.63
CA LYS A 86 8.30 -3.41 -16.80
C LYS A 86 7.13 -2.83 -17.63
N VAL A 87 6.11 -2.29 -16.97
CA VAL A 87 5.03 -1.54 -17.64
C VAL A 87 5.58 -0.31 -18.37
N HIS A 88 6.50 0.41 -17.75
CA HIS A 88 7.12 1.57 -18.38
C HIS A 88 7.95 1.19 -19.61
N THR A 89 8.74 0.12 -19.56
CA THR A 89 9.59 -0.31 -20.67
C THR A 89 8.80 -0.95 -21.81
N ASP A 90 7.87 -1.84 -21.48
CA ASP A 90 7.25 -2.73 -22.47
C ASP A 90 5.93 -2.16 -23.00
N TYR A 91 5.14 -1.54 -22.13
CA TYR A 91 3.80 -1.04 -22.44
C TYR A 91 3.74 0.50 -22.57
N LYS A 92 4.78 1.23 -22.16
CA LYS A 92 4.83 2.70 -22.14
C LYS A 92 3.59 3.32 -21.49
N TRP A 93 3.11 2.73 -20.40
CA TRP A 93 1.90 3.17 -19.67
C TRP A 93 0.60 3.11 -20.49
N ARG A 94 0.55 2.35 -21.58
CA ARG A 94 -0.70 2.15 -22.32
C ARG A 94 -1.68 1.31 -21.48
N LEU A 95 -2.95 1.70 -21.53
CA LEU A 95 -4.06 1.00 -20.84
C LEU A 95 -4.70 -0.09 -21.72
N THR A 96 -4.25 -0.19 -22.98
CA THR A 96 -4.75 -1.09 -24.04
C THR A 96 -3.60 -1.53 -24.92
#